data_AF-C6CJH3-F1
#
_entry.id   AF-C6CJH3-F1
#
_cell.length_a   1.000
_cell.length_b   1.000
_cell.length_c   1.000
_cell.angle_alpha   90.00
_cell.angle_beta   90.00
_cell.angle_gamma   90.00
#
_symmetry.space_group_name_H-M   'P 1'
#
loop_
_entity.id
_entity.type
_entity.pdbx_description
1 polymer ?
#
loop_
_entity_poly.entity_id
_entity_poly.type
_entity_poly.pdbx_seq_one_letter_code
_entity_poly.pdbx_strand_id
1 'polypeptide(L)'
;MADKNVILIISVLALSACSTSPRDEPTDTAFLHVARAANECTTDLLTQVKHLDGKYHVMARYYVKNQTINTVGGGKIIDTQVRAIPAINADALDKGQTGSAWRDCMMQKKALAPEIVMSQS
;
A
#
# COMPACT_ATOMS: atom_id res chain seq x y z
N MET A 1 68.39 18.45 8.18
CA MET A 1 67.07 17.84 8.46
C MET A 1 66.11 18.47 7.47
N ALA A 2 65.81 17.76 6.39
CA ALA A 2 65.19 18.33 5.19
C ALA A 2 63.67 18.06 5.19
N ASP A 3 62.96 19.08 4.71
CA ASP A 3 61.72 19.07 3.95
C ASP A 3 60.43 18.54 4.60
N LYS A 4 59.40 19.39 4.62
CA LYS A 4 58.36 19.38 3.57
C LYS A 4 57.23 20.37 3.88
N ASN A 5 57.06 21.36 3.01
CA ASN A 5 55.82 22.13 2.89
C ASN A 5 54.73 21.23 2.29
N VAL A 6 53.63 21.03 3.02
CA VAL A 6 52.46 20.29 2.54
C VAL A 6 51.39 21.30 2.12
N ILE A 7 51.18 21.46 0.82
CA ILE A 7 50.09 22.25 0.23
C ILE A 7 48.88 21.32 0.10
N LEU A 8 47.84 21.56 0.90
CA LEU A 8 46.55 20.84 0.85
C LEU A 8 45.66 21.46 -0.24
N ILE A 9 45.62 20.83 -1.41
CA ILE A 9 44.66 21.16 -2.48
C ILE A 9 43.33 20.48 -2.12
N ILE A 10 42.36 21.26 -1.65
CA ILE A 10 41.00 20.80 -1.40
C ILE A 10 40.25 20.83 -2.74
N SER A 11 40.22 19.70 -3.42
CA SER A 11 39.42 19.49 -4.63
C SER A 11 37.94 19.39 -4.25
N VAL A 12 37.15 20.41 -4.59
CA VAL A 12 35.70 20.40 -4.41
C VAL A 12 35.08 19.54 -5.49
N LEU A 13 34.77 18.28 -5.16
CA LEU A 13 33.94 17.41 -5.98
C LEU A 13 32.52 17.99 -6.00
N ALA A 14 32.15 18.68 -7.08
CA ALA A 14 30.78 19.08 -7.33
C ALA A 14 29.94 17.81 -7.55
N LEU A 15 29.19 17.40 -6.52
CA LEU A 15 28.16 16.38 -6.61
C LEU A 15 27.06 16.92 -7.52
N SER A 16 27.05 16.52 -8.79
CA SER A 16 25.90 16.69 -9.67
C SER A 16 24.76 15.86 -9.09
N ALA A 17 23.90 16.48 -8.29
CA ALA A 17 22.66 15.88 -7.84
C ALA A 17 21.79 15.66 -9.08
N CYS A 18 21.67 14.41 -9.53
CA CYS A 18 20.62 14.03 -10.46
C CYS A 18 19.30 14.20 -9.73
N SER A 19 18.66 15.35 -9.87
CA SER A 19 17.28 15.53 -9.43
C SER A 19 16.40 14.67 -10.33
N THR A 20 16.03 13.48 -9.86
CA THR A 20 14.88 12.78 -10.42
C THR A 20 13.67 13.60 -10.05
N SER A 21 13.12 14.34 -11.01
CA SER A 21 11.83 15.02 -10.82
C SER A 21 10.82 13.97 -10.34
N PRO A 22 10.09 14.20 -9.23
CA PRO A 22 9.02 13.31 -8.84
C PRO A 22 8.09 13.14 -10.04
N ARG A 23 7.85 11.90 -10.47
CA ARG A 23 6.72 11.65 -11.36
C ARG A 23 5.49 11.94 -10.51
N ASP A 24 4.75 12.98 -10.86
CA ASP A 24 3.40 13.21 -10.35
C ASP A 24 2.51 12.07 -10.85
N GLU A 25 2.62 10.90 -10.19
CA GLU A 25 1.61 9.86 -10.30
C GLU A 25 0.30 10.47 -9.80
N PRO A 26 -0.77 10.47 -10.61
CA PRO A 26 -2.04 11.02 -10.17
C PRO A 26 -2.45 10.32 -8.86
N THR A 27 -2.69 11.10 -7.81
CA THR A 27 -3.16 10.58 -6.52
C THR A 27 -4.38 9.69 -6.76
N ASP A 28 -4.21 8.39 -6.56
CA ASP A 28 -5.30 7.43 -6.73
C ASP A 28 -6.25 7.53 -5.52
N THR A 29 -7.15 8.49 -5.60
CA THR A 29 -8.12 8.82 -4.54
C THR A 29 -9.02 7.62 -4.22
N ALA A 30 -9.31 6.76 -5.20
CA ALA A 30 -10.07 5.53 -5.00
C ALA A 30 -9.29 4.55 -4.12
N PHE A 31 -8.01 4.31 -4.42
CA PHE A 31 -7.16 3.49 -3.55
C PHE A 31 -7.03 4.08 -2.14
N LEU A 32 -6.84 5.40 -2.01
CA LEU A 32 -6.73 6.04 -0.69
C LEU A 32 -7.98 5.83 0.16
N HIS A 33 -9.17 5.93 -0.44
CA HIS A 33 -10.44 5.63 0.25
C HIS A 33 -10.48 4.17 0.73
N VAL A 34 -10.15 3.22 -0.16
CA VAL A 34 -10.11 1.79 0.17
C VAL A 34 -9.10 1.51 1.28
N ALA A 35 -7.88 2.04 1.17
CA ALA A 35 -6.81 1.83 2.14
C ALA A 35 -7.16 2.42 3.52
N ARG A 36 -7.79 3.60 3.57
CA ARG A 36 -8.27 4.20 4.82
C ARG A 36 -9.35 3.32 5.47
N ALA A 37 -10.37 2.95 4.71
CA ALA A 37 -11.46 2.11 5.22
C ALA A 37 -10.94 0.75 5.71
N ALA A 38 -9.99 0.13 4.98
CA ALA A 38 -9.38 -1.14 5.35
C ALA A 38 -8.62 -1.05 6.68
N ASN A 39 -7.87 0.04 6.90
CA ASN A 39 -7.19 0.31 8.17
C ASN A 39 -8.18 0.49 9.32
N GLU A 40 -9.21 1.31 9.14
CA GLU A 40 -10.24 1.55 10.15
C GLU A 40 -10.97 0.24 10.50
N CYS A 41 -11.48 -0.48 9.50
CA CYS A 41 -12.17 -1.76 9.71
C CYS A 41 -11.29 -2.79 10.42
N THR A 42 -10.01 -2.90 10.03
CA THR A 42 -9.08 -3.83 10.67
C THR A 42 -8.83 -3.46 12.13
N THR A 43 -8.63 -2.17 12.41
CA THR A 43 -8.32 -1.67 13.76
C THR A 43 -9.53 -1.80 14.69
N ASP A 44 -10.71 -1.46 14.21
CA ASP A 44 -11.95 -1.54 14.99
C ASP A 44 -12.30 -3.00 15.33
N LEU A 45 -12.19 -3.90 14.36
CA LEU A 45 -12.44 -5.34 14.57
C LEU A 45 -11.36 -5.97 15.44
N LEU A 46 -10.09 -5.57 15.29
CA LEU A 46 -9.00 -6.02 16.16
C LEU A 46 -9.23 -5.61 17.62
N THR A 47 -9.74 -4.40 17.83
CA THR A 47 -10.08 -3.90 19.17
C THR A 47 -11.23 -4.71 19.77
N GLN A 48 -12.30 -4.95 18.98
CA GLN A 48 -13.45 -5.74 19.41
C GLN A 48 -13.08 -7.19 19.74
N VAL A 49 -12.35 -7.88 18.85
CA VAL A 49 -12.00 -9.29 19.07
C VAL A 49 -11.06 -9.47 20.28
N LYS A 50 -10.17 -8.51 20.54
CA LYS A 50 -9.34 -8.51 21.76
C LYS A 50 -10.17 -8.34 23.02
N HIS A 51 -11.23 -7.52 22.98
CA HIS A 51 -12.16 -7.37 24.11
C HIS A 51 -12.96 -8.63 24.42
N LEU A 52 -13.10 -9.52 23.43
CA LEU A 52 -13.81 -10.80 23.55
C LEU A 52 -12.87 -11.98 23.82
N ASP A 53 -11.56 -11.73 24.02
CA ASP A 53 -10.51 -12.76 24.06
C ASP A 53 -10.59 -13.75 22.88
N GLY A 54 -11.06 -13.27 21.73
CA GLY A 54 -11.29 -14.08 20.53
C GLY A 54 -10.03 -14.33 19.72
N LYS A 55 -10.02 -15.43 18.97
CA LYS A 55 -8.97 -15.73 18.00
C LYS A 55 -9.11 -14.84 16.76
N TYR A 56 -7.99 -14.37 16.25
CA TYR A 56 -7.94 -13.55 15.04
C TYR A 56 -6.66 -13.78 14.24
N HIS A 57 -6.72 -13.42 12.96
CA HIS A 57 -5.58 -13.38 12.05
C HIS A 57 -5.64 -12.09 11.20
N VAL A 58 -4.67 -11.20 11.39
CA VAL A 58 -4.48 -10.02 10.54
C VAL A 58 -3.66 -10.43 9.31
N MET A 59 -4.07 -10.03 8.12
CA MET A 59 -3.45 -10.39 6.85
C MET A 59 -3.47 -9.23 5.86
N ALA A 60 -2.73 -9.38 4.77
CA ALA A 60 -2.82 -8.50 3.62
C ALA A 60 -3.87 -9.02 2.62
N ARG A 61 -4.71 -8.12 2.12
CA ARG A 61 -5.46 -8.27 0.87
C ARG A 61 -4.88 -7.33 -0.17
N TYR A 62 -5.12 -7.58 -1.45
CA TYR A 62 -4.51 -6.79 -2.53
C TYR A 62 -5.57 -6.04 -3.33
N TYR A 63 -5.34 -4.75 -3.51
CA TYR A 63 -6.04 -3.88 -4.46
C TYR A 63 -5.24 -3.87 -5.77
N VAL A 64 -5.85 -4.38 -6.85
CA VAL A 64 -5.20 -4.52 -8.16
C VAL A 64 -5.90 -3.63 -9.17
N LYS A 65 -5.16 -2.68 -9.74
CA LYS A 65 -5.68 -1.76 -10.75
C LYS A 65 -4.80 -1.81 -12.00
N ASN A 66 -5.43 -2.12 -13.13
CA ASN A 66 -4.79 -2.07 -14.44
C ASN A 66 -4.96 -0.67 -15.04
N GLN A 67 -3.88 -0.13 -15.58
CA GLN A 67 -3.85 1.15 -16.27
C GLN A 67 -3.29 0.92 -17.66
N THR A 68 -3.91 1.50 -18.69
CA THR A 68 -3.36 1.43 -20.04
C THR A 68 -2.57 2.70 -20.30
N ILE A 69 -1.26 2.54 -20.53
CA ILE A 69 -0.36 3.63 -20.89
C ILE A 69 -0.17 3.60 -22.40
N ASN A 70 -0.54 4.69 -23.07
CA ASN A 70 -0.24 4.88 -24.49
C ASN A 70 1.22 5.29 -24.63
N THR A 71 1.98 4.59 -25.45
CA THR A 71 3.39 4.88 -25.73
C THR A 71 3.55 5.87 -26.88
N VAL A 72 4.62 6.65 -26.84
CA VAL A 72 5.03 7.52 -27.95
C VAL A 72 5.43 6.61 -29.12
N GLY A 73 4.56 6.50 -30.13
CA GLY A 73 4.69 5.53 -31.23
C GLY A 73 3.47 4.64 -31.46
N GLY A 74 2.41 4.77 -30.64
CA GLY A 74 1.12 4.11 -30.87
C GLY A 74 0.98 2.72 -30.25
N GLY A 75 1.98 2.22 -29.54
CA GLY A 75 1.88 1.01 -28.72
C GLY A 75 1.10 1.25 -27.42
N LYS A 76 0.51 0.19 -26.85
CA LYS A 76 -0.17 0.24 -25.55
C LYS A 76 0.53 -0.70 -24.57
N ILE A 77 0.85 -0.20 -23.38
CA ILE A 77 1.36 -1.00 -22.26
C ILE A 77 0.25 -1.09 -21.21
N ILE A 78 0.03 -2.29 -20.67
CA ILE A 78 -0.80 -2.46 -19.48
C ILE A 78 0.13 -2.38 -18.27
N ASP A 79 -0.02 -1.35 -17.46
CA ASP A 79 0.62 -1.20 -16.16
C ASP A 79 -0.32 -1.73 -15.08
N THR A 80 0.11 -2.75 -14.33
CA THR A 80 -0.68 -3.36 -13.26
C THR A 80 -0.14 -2.90 -11.92
N GLN A 81 -0.92 -2.08 -11.21
CA GLN A 81 -0.59 -1.62 -9.87
C GLN A 81 -1.22 -2.56 -8.83
N VAL A 82 -0.37 -3.20 -8.02
CA VAL A 82 -0.78 -4.05 -6.90
C VAL A 82 -0.43 -3.36 -5.60
N ARG A 83 -1.42 -3.12 -4.74
CA ARG A 83 -1.23 -2.46 -3.44
C ARG A 83 -1.87 -3.26 -2.32
N ALA A 84 -1.13 -3.50 -1.25
CA ALA A 84 -1.63 -4.21 -0.09
C ALA A 84 -2.54 -3.30 0.76
N ILE A 85 -3.62 -3.88 1.29
CA ILE A 85 -4.48 -3.29 2.31
C ILE A 85 -4.64 -4.29 3.47
N PRO A 86 -4.72 -3.83 4.72
CA PRO A 86 -4.90 -4.72 5.85
C PRO A 86 -6.32 -5.31 5.88
N ALA A 87 -6.41 -6.56 6.32
CA ALA A 87 -7.67 -7.23 6.61
C ALA A 87 -7.51 -8.11 7.85
N ILE A 88 -8.64 -8.55 8.41
CA ILE A 88 -8.68 -9.41 9.57
C ILE A 88 -9.75 -10.48 9.39
N ASN A 89 -9.39 -11.71 9.77
CA ASN A 89 -10.34 -12.77 10.08
C ASN A 89 -10.43 -12.85 11.60
N ALA A 90 -11.64 -12.87 12.15
CA ALA A 90 -11.89 -12.88 13.57
C ALA A 90 -13.07 -13.82 13.83
N ASP A 91 -12.81 -15.06 14.21
CA ASP A 91 -13.82 -16.14 14.27
C ASP A 91 -15.04 -15.76 15.11
N ALA A 92 -14.81 -15.07 16.23
CA ALA A 92 -15.86 -14.59 17.13
C ALA A 92 -16.79 -13.53 16.51
N LEU A 93 -16.33 -12.82 15.47
CA LEU A 93 -17.06 -11.77 14.77
C LEU A 93 -17.57 -12.22 13.38
N ASP A 94 -16.94 -13.25 12.80
CA ASP A 94 -17.14 -13.69 11.42
C ASP A 94 -18.39 -14.56 11.20
N LYS A 95 -19.20 -14.82 12.23
CA LYS A 95 -20.50 -15.53 12.14
C LYS A 95 -20.47 -16.81 11.28
N GLY A 96 -19.37 -17.57 11.35
CA GLY A 96 -19.17 -18.81 10.58
C GLY A 96 -18.71 -18.63 9.14
N GLN A 97 -18.55 -17.39 8.67
CA GLN A 97 -17.99 -17.05 7.36
C GLN A 97 -16.71 -16.23 7.53
N THR A 98 -15.55 -16.88 7.40
CA THR A 98 -14.24 -16.26 7.56
C THR A 98 -14.10 -14.92 6.83
N GLY A 99 -13.68 -13.89 7.56
CA GLY A 99 -13.50 -12.51 7.11
C GLY A 99 -14.80 -11.74 6.79
N SER A 100 -15.98 -12.26 7.14
CA SER A 100 -17.26 -11.59 6.87
C SER A 100 -17.39 -10.26 7.62
N ALA A 101 -16.91 -10.17 8.87
CA ALA A 101 -16.99 -8.94 9.64
C ALA A 101 -16.21 -7.81 8.96
N TRP A 102 -15.03 -8.11 8.42
CA TRP A 102 -14.23 -7.15 7.66
C TRP A 102 -14.91 -6.75 6.35
N ARG A 103 -15.47 -7.72 5.59
CA ARG A 103 -16.20 -7.42 4.35
C ARG A 103 -17.43 -6.53 4.60
N ASP A 104 -18.18 -6.82 5.66
CA ASP A 104 -19.36 -6.04 6.05
C ASP A 104 -18.97 -4.62 6.43
N CYS A 105 -17.91 -4.43 7.22
CA CYS A 105 -17.40 -3.11 7.56
C CYS A 105 -16.97 -2.32 6.31
N MET A 106 -16.22 -2.97 5.39
CA MET A 106 -15.81 -2.35 4.13
C MET A 106 -17.00 -1.97 3.26
N MET A 107 -18.05 -2.80 3.23
CA MET A 107 -19.28 -2.54 2.50
C MET A 107 -20.04 -1.33 3.08
N GLN A 108 -20.16 -1.25 4.41
CA GLN A 108 -20.77 -0.11 5.10
C GLN A 108 -20.04 1.21 4.81
N LYS A 109 -18.71 1.17 4.72
CA LYS A 109 -17.87 2.32 4.34
C LYS A 109 -17.83 2.60 2.83
N LYS A 110 -18.60 1.85 2.02
CA LYS A 110 -18.60 1.93 0.55
C LYS A 110 -17.18 1.79 -0.04
N ALA A 111 -16.38 0.91 0.56
CA ALA A 111 -14.98 0.69 0.24
C ALA A 111 -14.68 -0.75 -0.20
N LEU A 112 -15.69 -1.63 -0.21
CA LEU A 112 -15.56 -2.98 -0.76
C LEU A 112 -15.59 -2.92 -2.30
N ALA A 113 -14.44 -2.58 -2.88
CA ALA A 113 -14.28 -2.36 -4.31
C ALA A 113 -13.97 -3.67 -5.08
N PRO A 114 -14.39 -3.80 -6.35
CA PRO A 114 -14.15 -5.00 -7.15
C PRO A 114 -12.65 -5.26 -7.43
N GLU A 115 -11.81 -4.23 -7.34
CA GLU A 115 -10.36 -4.32 -7.48
C GLU A 115 -9.68 -5.04 -6.29
N ILE A 116 -10.41 -5.29 -5.19
CA ILE A 116 -9.88 -6.02 -4.04
C ILE A 116 -10.00 -7.52 -4.28
N VAL A 117 -8.85 -8.21 -4.31
CA VAL A 117 -8.78 -9.66 -4.47
C VAL A 117 -9.24 -10.36 -3.18
N MET A 118 -10.37 -11.07 -3.25
CA MET A 118 -10.99 -11.72 -2.08
C MET A 118 -10.52 -13.15 -1.83
N SER A 119 -10.07 -13.86 -2.86
CA SER A 119 -9.54 -15.22 -2.77
C SER A 119 -8.01 -15.21 -2.83
N GLN A 120 -7.35 -15.76 -1.82
CA GLN A 120 -6.08 -16.42 -2.04
C GLN A 120 -6.40 -17.91 -2.07
N SER A 121 -6.57 -18.44 -3.29
CA SER A 121 -6.61 -19.88 -3.57
C SER A 121 -5.23 -20.48 -3.40
#